data_AF-A0A2M7V882-F1
#
_entry.id   AF-A0A2M7V882-F1
#
_cell.length_a   1.000
_cell.length_b   1.000
_cell.length_c   1.000
_cell.angle_alpha   90.00
_cell.angle_beta   90.00
_cell.angle_gamma   90.00
#
_symmetry.space_group_name_H-M   'P 1'
#
loop_
_entity.id
_entity.type
_entity.pdbx_description
1 polymer ?
#
loop_
_entity_poly.entity_id
_entity_poly.type
_entity_poly.pdbx_seq_one_letter_code
_entity_poly.pdbx_strand_id
1 'polypeptide(L)'
;MPLLPQDKKERQYMLLGLRIIGDFGAIIALPVVMFVLVGQYLDEKYATGWKFTALGFILAVPLSGIMIFKKAKTYGEEYKKLDDK
;
A
#
# COMPACT_ATOMS: atom_id res chain seq x y z
N MET A 1 -11.25 -24.30 18.62
CA MET A 1 -10.39 -23.13 18.88
C MET A 1 -11.15 -21.88 18.46
N PRO A 2 -11.25 -20.84 19.31
CA PRO A 2 -11.87 -19.59 18.90
C PRO A 2 -11.06 -18.95 17.75
N LEU A 3 -11.74 -18.54 16.68
CA LEU A 3 -11.13 -17.86 15.52
C LEU A 3 -10.71 -16.42 15.84
N LEU A 4 -11.19 -15.87 16.96
CA LEU A 4 -10.93 -14.50 17.40
C LEU A 4 -10.13 -14.51 18.70
N PRO A 5 -9.13 -13.63 18.85
CA PRO A 5 -8.37 -13.50 20.08
C PRO A 5 -9.28 -13.12 21.24
N GLN A 6 -9.17 -13.85 22.34
CA GLN A 6 -9.88 -13.53 23.59
C GLN A 6 -9.09 -12.49 24.41
N ASP A 7 -7.76 -12.45 24.23
CA ASP A 7 -6.88 -11.50 24.88
C ASP A 7 -6.90 -10.13 24.19
N LYS A 8 -6.88 -9.05 24.98
CA LYS A 8 -6.94 -7.68 24.47
C LYS A 8 -5.70 -7.30 23.67
N LYS A 9 -4.52 -7.77 24.08
CA LYS A 9 -3.24 -7.48 23.43
C LYS A 9 -3.15 -8.21 22.10
N GLU A 10 -3.52 -9.49 22.05
CA GLU A 10 -3.60 -10.26 20.80
C GLU A 10 -4.58 -9.64 19.78
N ARG A 11 -5.75 -9.18 20.25
CA ARG A 11 -6.71 -8.47 19.40
C ARG A 11 -6.12 -7.19 18.81
N GLN A 12 -5.35 -6.43 19.59
CA GLN A 12 -4.68 -5.22 19.11
C GLN A 12 -3.65 -5.51 18.03
N TYR A 13 -2.83 -6.56 18.20
CA TYR A 13 -1.89 -7.00 17.16
C TYR A 13 -2.60 -7.44 15.88
N MET A 14 -3.68 -8.20 16.01
CA MET A 14 -4.47 -8.64 14.84
C MET A 14 -5.04 -7.44 14.06
N LEU A 15 -5.61 -6.46 14.76
CA LEU A 15 -6.14 -5.23 14.14
C LEU A 15 -5.03 -4.38 13.50
N LEU A 16 -3.87 -4.29 14.16
CA LEU A 16 -2.70 -3.61 13.60
C LEU A 16 -2.25 -4.28 12.30
N GLY A 17 -2.14 -5.61 12.29
CA GLY A 17 -1.79 -6.38 11.09
C GLY A 17 -2.77 -6.15 9.94
N LEU A 18 -4.07 -6.19 10.23
CA LEU A 18 -5.11 -5.91 9.22
C LEU A 18 -4.97 -4.49 8.64
N ARG A 19 -4.70 -3.50 9.50
CA ARG A 19 -4.50 -2.11 9.11
C ARG A 19 -3.27 -1.95 8.22
N ILE A 20 -2.16 -2.62 8.55
CA ILE A 20 -0.93 -2.61 7.74
C ILE A 20 -1.20 -3.17 6.34
N ILE A 21 -1.88 -4.32 6.25
CA ILE A 21 -2.21 -4.95 4.97
C ILE A 21 -3.09 -4.01 4.13
N GLY A 22 -4.15 -3.45 4.74
CA GLY A 22 -5.05 -2.52 4.05
C GLY A 22 -4.33 -1.26 3.55
N ASP A 23 -3.50 -0.65 4.41
CA ASP A 23 -2.77 0.57 4.07
C ASP A 23 -1.73 0.33 2.98
N PHE A 24 -0.92 -0.73 3.07
CA PHE A 24 0.07 -1.04 2.04
C PHE A 24 -0.58 -1.44 0.72
N GLY A 25 -1.66 -2.22 0.77
CA GLY A 25 -2.47 -2.52 -0.41
C GLY A 25 -2.98 -1.25 -1.10
N ALA A 26 -3.55 -0.32 -0.33
CA ALA A 26 -4.03 0.96 -0.85
C ALA A 26 -2.90 1.84 -1.41
N ILE A 27 -1.76 1.92 -0.71
CA ILE A 27 -0.59 2.70 -1.15
C ILE A 27 -0.03 2.18 -2.47
N ILE A 28 -0.13 0.88 -2.76
CA ILE A 28 0.33 0.30 -4.04
C ILE A 28 -0.75 0.47 -5.11
N ALA A 29 -2.00 0.10 -4.80
CA ALA A 29 -3.08 0.07 -5.78
C ALA A 29 -3.43 1.47 -6.30
N LEU A 30 -3.50 2.48 -5.42
CA LEU A 30 -3.91 3.83 -5.81
C LEU A 30 -2.98 4.47 -6.85
N PRO A 31 -1.66 4.55 -6.65
CA PRO A 31 -0.75 5.10 -7.64
C PRO A 31 -0.76 4.30 -8.93
N VAL A 32 -0.71 2.97 -8.85
CA VAL A 32 -0.68 2.11 -10.04
C VAL A 32 -1.91 2.35 -10.91
N VAL A 33 -3.11 2.27 -10.32
CA VAL A 33 -4.36 2.49 -11.06
C VAL A 33 -4.41 3.91 -11.63
N MET A 34 -4.06 4.92 -10.84
CA MET A 34 -4.10 6.31 -11.29
C MET A 34 -3.15 6.56 -12.48
N PHE A 35 -1.89 6.13 -12.37
CA PHE A 35 -0.91 6.30 -13.44
C PHE A 35 -1.19 5.46 -14.68
N VAL A 36 -1.68 4.24 -14.51
CA VAL A 36 -2.06 3.37 -15.65
C VAL A 36 -3.24 3.99 -16.40
N LEU A 37 -4.26 4.49 -15.72
CA LEU A 37 -5.41 5.14 -16.38
C LEU A 37 -4.99 6.41 -17.12
N VAL A 38 -4.15 7.24 -16.50
CA VAL A 38 -3.59 8.42 -17.17
C VAL A 38 -2.73 8.02 -18.38
N GLY A 39 -1.94 6.95 -18.24
CA GLY A 39 -1.11 6.41 -19.31
C GLY A 39 -1.95 5.89 -20.48
N GLN A 40 -3.02 5.15 -20.21
CA GLN A 40 -3.96 4.64 -21.23
C GLN A 40 -4.63 5.79 -21.98
N TYR A 41 -5.09 6.83 -21.27
CA TYR A 41 -5.68 8.01 -21.89
C TYR A 41 -4.70 8.73 -22.82
N LEU A 42 -3.42 8.85 -22.42
CA LEU A 42 -2.38 9.42 -23.27
C LEU A 42 -2.04 8.52 -24.45
N ASP A 43 -1.98 7.20 -24.25
CA ASP A 43 -1.70 6.24 -25.30
C ASP A 43 -2.77 6.27 -26.41
N GLU A 44 -4.04 6.40 -26.04
CA GLU A 44 -5.15 6.56 -26.99
C GLU A 44 -5.06 7.91 -27.71
N LYS A 45 -4.77 8.99 -26.98
CA LYS A 45 -4.67 10.34 -27.55
C LYS A 45 -3.52 10.53 -28.54
N TYR A 46 -2.38 9.88 -28.31
CA TYR A 46 -1.17 10.03 -29.11
C TYR A 46 -0.86 8.83 -30.01
N ALA A 47 -1.75 7.82 -30.06
CA ALA A 47 -1.56 6.58 -30.83
C ALA A 47 -0.22 5.88 -30.55
N THR A 48 0.29 5.97 -29.31
CA THR A 48 1.59 5.41 -28.91
C THR A 48 1.52 3.95 -28.47
N GLY A 49 0.33 3.36 -28.45
CA GLY A 49 0.09 1.95 -28.14
C GLY A 49 0.07 1.69 -26.64
N TRP A 50 1.21 1.32 -26.05
CA TRP A 50 1.33 0.91 -24.64
C TRP A 50 2.45 1.64 -23.88
N LYS A 51 3.12 2.60 -24.53
CA LYS A 51 4.35 3.21 -24.01
C LYS A 51 4.08 4.07 -22.78
N PHE A 52 3.03 4.90 -22.81
CA PHE A 52 2.71 5.76 -21.66
C PHE A 52 2.15 4.96 -20.50
N THR A 53 1.38 3.90 -20.77
CA THR A 53 0.89 2.96 -19.76
C THR A 53 2.05 2.27 -19.03
N ALA A 54 3.05 1.76 -19.77
CA ALA A 54 4.24 1.15 -19.18
C ALA A 54 5.05 2.15 -18.35
N LEU A 55 5.25 3.37 -18.87
CA LEU A 55 5.92 4.44 -18.11
C LEU A 55 5.17 4.80 -16.83
N GLY A 56 3.84 4.92 -16.88
CA GLY A 56 3.00 5.19 -15.72
C GLY A 56 3.16 4.14 -14.64
N PHE A 57 3.15 2.85 -15.02
CA PHE A 57 3.39 1.76 -14.09
C PHE A 57 4.79 1.83 -13.46
N ILE A 58 5.83 2.06 -14.27
CA ILE A 58 7.21 2.18 -13.80
C ILE A 58 7.35 3.36 -12.81
N LEU A 59 6.67 4.48 -13.04
CA LEU A 59 6.66 5.64 -12.14
C LEU A 59 5.87 5.40 -10.85
N ALA A 60 4.84 4.55 -10.88
CA ALA A 60 4.06 4.19 -9.71
C ALA A 60 4.89 3.40 -8.67
N VAL A 61 5.86 2.59 -9.11
CA VAL A 61 6.71 1.76 -8.25
C VAL A 61 7.54 2.58 -7.25
N PRO A 62 8.40 3.53 -7.66
CA PRO A 62 9.21 4.31 -6.72
C PRO A 62 8.33 5.17 -5.81
N LEU A 63 7.22 5.71 -6.33
CA LEU A 63 6.30 6.51 -5.52
C LEU A 63 5.67 5.67 -4.39
N SER A 64 5.18 4.48 -4.72
CA SER A 64 4.62 3.53 -3.76
C SER A 64 5.70 3.09 -2.76
N GLY A 65 6.92 2.79 -3.23
CA GLY A 65 8.04 2.38 -2.38
C GLY A 65 8.42 3.43 -1.33
N ILE A 66 8.49 4.70 -1.72
CA ILE A 66 8.78 5.81 -0.78
C ILE A 66 7.67 5.93 0.27
N MET A 67 6.41 5.84 -0.15
CA MET A 67 5.27 5.90 0.77
C MET A 67 5.24 4.73 1.75
N ILE A 68 5.48 3.51 1.28
CA ILE A 68 5.59 2.30 2.12
C ILE A 68 6.72 2.46 3.12
N PHE A 69 7.91 2.92 2.71
CA PHE A 69 9.04 3.06 3.61
C PHE A 69 8.73 4.00 4.80
N LYS A 70 8.11 5.14 4.53
CA LYS A 70 7.71 6.09 5.58
C LYS A 70 6.67 5.46 6.51
N LYS A 71 5.68 4.77 5.94
CA LYS A 71 4.57 4.18 6.68
C LYS A 71 5.01 2.95 7.51
N ALA A 72 5.93 2.15 6.99
CA ALA A 72 6.52 1.00 7.69
C ALA A 72 7.27 1.41 8.96
N LYS A 73 8.00 2.53 8.94
CA LYS A 73 8.64 3.09 10.14
C LYS A 73 7.61 3.44 11.22
N THR A 74 6.52 4.11 10.84
CA THR A 74 5.44 4.45 11.77
C THR A 74 4.83 3.19 12.39
N TYR A 75 4.58 2.16 11.60
CA TYR A 75 4.04 0.89 12.10
C TYR A 75 5.01 0.14 13.01
N GLY A 76 6.32 0.23 12.77
CA GLY A 76 7.34 -0.31 13.67
C GLY A 76 7.33 0.36 15.04
N GLU A 77 7.09 1.67 15.10
CA GLU A 77 6.92 2.40 16.36
C GLU A 77 5.62 2.04 17.08
N GLU A 78 4.52 1.91 16.35
CA GLU A 78 3.23 1.45 16.92
C GLU A 78 3.34 0.04 17.49
N TYR A 79 4.06 -0.87 16.81
CA TYR A 79 4.29 -2.23 17.28
C TYR A 79 5.09 -2.23 18.60
N LYS A 80 6.18 -1.47 18.69
CA LYS A 80 6.98 -1.34 19.93
C LYS A 80 6.14 -0.82 21.10
N LYS A 81 5.30 0.17 20.88
CA LYS A 81 4.40 0.72 21.92
C LYS A 81 3.37 -0.29 22.44
N LEU A 82 2.98 -1.27 21.62
CA LEU A 82 2.12 -2.36 22.04
C LEU A 82 2.89 -3.45 22.81
N ASP A 83 4.16 -3.65 22.47
CA ASP A 83 5.02 -4.63 23.13
C ASP A 83 5.45 -4.18 24.53
N ASP A 84 5.85 -2.91 24.66
CA ASP A 84 6.26 -2.26 25.91
C ASP A 84 5.11 -2.01 26.91
N LYS A 85 3.85 -2.23 26.50
CA LYS A 85 2.64 -2.11 27.32
C LYS A 85 2.10 -3.46 27.80
#